data_AF-A0A0F9K8A8-F1
#
_entry.id   AF-A0A0F9K8A8-F1
#
_cell.length_a   1.000
_cell.length_b   1.000
_cell.length_c   1.000
_cell.angle_alpha   90.00
_cell.angle_beta   90.00
_cell.angle_gamma   90.00
#
_symmetry.space_group_name_H-M   'P 1'
#
loop_
_entity.id
_entity.type
_entity.pdbx_description
1 polymer ?
#
loop_
_entity_poly.entity_id
_entity_poly.type
_entity_poly.pdbx_seq_one_letter_code
_entity_poly.pdbx_strand_id
1 'polypeptide(L)' 'MITEEQIRQWAREEIQKFVETKQDRCQHSVSGTMRDSILYCDGCDKVLTWEDAKNAAPPDPVPGSLEKQSMEKALGRDV' A
#
# COMPACT_ATOMS: atom_id res chain seq x y z
N MET A 1 8.02 -36.76 24.67
CA MET A 1 8.21 -35.40 25.23
C MET A 1 8.47 -34.48 24.07
N ILE A 2 7.77 -33.36 23.95
CA ILE A 2 8.05 -32.38 22.90
C ILE A 2 9.40 -31.75 23.22
N THR A 3 10.27 -31.67 22.22
CA THR A 3 11.61 -31.10 22.36
C THR A 3 11.55 -29.58 22.25
N GLU A 4 12.54 -28.90 22.85
CA GLU A 4 12.65 -27.45 22.76
C GLU A 4 12.81 -26.96 21.30
N GLU A 5 13.49 -27.74 20.47
CA GLU A 5 13.63 -27.47 19.03
C GLU A 5 12.29 -27.49 18.30
N GLN A 6 11.42 -28.46 18.60
CA GLN A 6 10.09 -28.52 18.01
C GLN A 6 9.23 -27.30 18.39
N ILE A 7 9.33 -26.83 19.64
CA ILE A 7 8.61 -25.62 20.08
C ILE A 7 9.11 -24.38 19.34
N ARG A 8 10.44 -24.23 19.20
CA ARG A 8 11.03 -23.11 18.44
C ARG A 8 10.67 -23.15 16.96
N GLN A 9 10.49 -24.33 16.39
CA GLN A 9 10.11 -24.49 14.99
C GLN A 9 8.65 -24.09 14.79
N TRP A 10 7.73 -24.55 15.64
CA TRP A 10 6.34 -24.10 15.61
C TRP A 10 6.17 -22.61 15.85
N ALA A 11 6.92 -22.03 16.79
CA ALA A 11 6.89 -20.59 17.02
C ALA A 11 7.31 -19.80 15.76
N ARG A 12 8.32 -20.27 15.03
CA ARG A 12 8.75 -19.66 13.77
C ARG A 12 7.70 -19.79 12.68
N GLU A 13 7.11 -20.98 12.52
CA GLU A 13 6.05 -21.22 11.54
C GLU A 13 4.80 -20.36 11.81
N GLU A 14 4.42 -20.21 13.08
CA GLU A 14 3.24 -19.42 13.46
C GLU A 14 3.48 -17.92 13.25
N ILE A 15 4.67 -17.41 13.59
CA ILE A 15 5.07 -16.03 13.32
C ILE A 15 5.09 -15.76 11.81
N GLN A 16 5.64 -16.69 11.02
CA GLN A 16 5.69 -16.57 9.57
C GLN A 16 4.28 -16.44 8.97
N LYS A 17 3.35 -17.33 9.36
CA LYS A 17 1.94 -17.26 8.92
C LYS A 17 1.27 -15.95 9.30
N PHE A 18 1.54 -15.45 10.51
CA PHE A 18 0.99 -14.19 10.97
C PHE A 18 1.50 -13.00 10.15
N VAL A 19 2.80 -12.98 9.82
CA VAL A 19 3.43 -11.94 8.98
C VAL A 19 2.85 -11.97 7.57
N GLU A 20 2.73 -13.14 6.95
CA GLU A 20 2.14 -13.30 5.62
C GLU A 20 0.68 -12.81 5.59
N THR A 21 -0.11 -13.21 6.59
CA THR A 21 -1.51 -12.78 6.72
C THR A 21 -1.62 -11.26 6.88
N LYS A 22 -0.72 -10.63 7.63
CA LYS A 22 -0.69 -9.17 7.81
C LYS A 22 -0.32 -8.44 6.52
N GLN A 23 0.67 -8.93 5.79
CA GLN A 23 1.09 -8.31 4.52
C GLN A 23 0.00 -8.43 3.45
N ASP A 24 -0.68 -9.57 3.35
CA ASP A 24 -1.81 -9.77 2.43
C ASP A 24 -2.97 -8.80 2.74
N ARG A 25 -3.27 -8.59 4.03
CA ARG A 25 -4.32 -7.67 4.47
C ARG A 25 -3.98 -6.19 4.37
N CYS A 26 -2.71 -5.82 4.14
CA CYS A 26 -2.29 -4.42 4.14
C CYS A 26 -2.88 -3.63 2.96
N GLN A 27 -3.27 -4.30 1.86
CA GLN A 27 -3.87 -3.75 0.63
C GLN A 27 -3.09 -2.62 -0.08
N HIS A 28 -1.98 -2.16 0.51
CA HIS A 28 -1.02 -1.17 -0.01
C HIS A 28 -1.67 0.10 -0.60
N SER A 29 -2.89 0.45 -0.17
CA SER A 29 -3.71 1.49 -0.76
C SER A 29 -3.57 2.87 -0.10
N VAL A 30 -2.92 2.94 1.06
CA VAL A 30 -2.99 4.13 1.94
C VAL A 30 -1.75 5.02 1.86
N SER A 31 -0.54 4.46 2.04
CA SER A 31 0.69 5.25 2.02
C SER A 31 1.97 4.40 1.90
N GLY A 32 3.03 5.02 1.39
CA GLY A 32 4.37 4.45 1.38
C GLY A 32 5.47 5.51 1.36
N THR A 33 6.59 5.20 2.01
CA THR A 33 7.78 6.04 2.08
C THR A 33 8.83 5.55 1.10
N MET A 34 9.39 6.46 0.30
CA MET A 34 10.54 6.16 -0.56
C MET A 34 11.85 6.28 0.23
N ARG A 35 12.66 5.23 0.24
CA ARG A 35 14.02 5.19 0.82
C ARG A 35 14.96 4.53 -0.18
N ASP A 36 16.09 5.15 -0.49
CA ASP A 36 17.09 4.60 -1.42
C ASP A 36 16.51 4.19 -2.79
N SER A 37 15.58 5.01 -3.32
CA SER A 37 14.83 4.73 -4.56
C SER A 37 13.91 3.49 -4.53
N ILE A 38 13.69 2.91 -3.35
CA ILE A 38 12.77 1.81 -3.12
C ILE A 38 11.54 2.36 -2.36
N LEU A 39 10.35 2.01 -2.82
CA LEU A 39 9.10 2.39 -2.14
C LEU A 39 8.74 1.32 -1.10
N TYR A 40 8.55 1.74 0.14
CA TYR A 40 8.16 0.85 1.25
C TYR A 40 6.75 1.21 1.71
N CYS A 41 5.92 0.21 2.00
CA CYS A 41 4.61 0.44 2.61
C CYS A 41 4.78 0.83 4.09
N ASP A 42 4.16 1.92 4.53
CA ASP A 42 4.30 2.37 5.93
C ASP A 42 3.56 1.46 6.92
N GLY A 43 2.59 0.66 6.45
CA GLY A 43 1.78 -0.23 7.29
C GLY A 43 2.42 -1.60 7.55
N CYS A 44 3.27 -2.09 6.64
CA CYS A 44 3.83 -3.44 6.72
C CYS A 44 5.33 -3.52 6.39
N ASP A 45 5.99 -2.38 6.11
CA ASP A 45 7.40 -2.24 5.71
C ASP A 45 7.80 -3.10 4.49
N LYS A 46 6.82 -3.63 3.75
CA LYS A 46 7.07 -4.40 2.53
C LYS A 46 7.52 -3.45 1.42
N VAL A 47 8.49 -3.90 0.63
CA VAL A 47 8.87 -3.24 -0.62
C VAL A 47 7.70 -3.33 -1.59
N LEU A 48 7.23 -2.17 -2.04
CA LEU A 48 6.19 -2.03 -3.04
C LEU A 48 6.81 -2.09 -4.44
N THR A 49 6.28 -2.98 -5.26
CA THR A 49 6.67 -3.14 -6.65
C THR A 49 5.58 -2.57 -7.57
N TRP A 50 5.89 -2.47 -8.86
CA TRP A 50 4.90 -2.08 -9.88
C TRP A 50 3.70 -3.05 -9.94
N GLU A 51 3.88 -4.31 -9.52
CA GLU A 51 2.82 -5.32 -9.47
C GLU A 51 1.85 -5.05 -8.32
N ASP A 52 2.35 -4.61 -7.16
CA ASP A 52 1.49 -4.19 -6.04
C ASP A 52 0.63 -2.97 -6.44
N ALA A 53 1.16 -2.05 -7.25
CA ALA A 53 0.42 -0.89 -7.74
C ALA A 53 -0.72 -1.23 -8.71
N LYS A 54 -0.63 -2.33 -9.48
CA LYS A 54 -1.71 -2.79 -10.37
C LYS A 54 -2.86 -3.44 -9.61
N ASN A 55 -2.55 -4.07 -8.48
CA ASN A 55 -3.52 -4.76 -7.63
C ASN A 55 -4.13 -3.85 -6.56
N ALA A 56 -3.49 -2.71 -6.28
CA ALA A 56 -4.06 -1.69 -5.41
C ALA A 56 -5.39 -1.23 -6.00
N ALA A 57 -6.45 -1.28 -5.18
CA ALA A 57 -7.71 -0.64 -5.52
C ALA A 57 -7.42 0.81 -5.89
N PRO A 58 -8.07 1.35 -6.94
CA PRO A 58 -7.89 2.75 -7.29
C PRO A 58 -8.14 3.60 -6.04
N PRO A 59 -7.29 4.60 -5.76
CA PRO A 59 -7.49 5.46 -4.61
C PRO A 59 -8.91 6.03 -4.69
N ASP A 60 -9.63 6.01 -3.56
CA ASP A 60 -10.92 6.70 -3.46
C ASP A 60 -10.74 8.12 -4.00
N PRO A 61 -11.68 8.63 -4.82
CA PRO A 61 -11.55 9.95 -5.39
C PRO A 61 -11.36 10.95 -4.24
N VAL A 62 -10.17 11.56 -4.19
CA VAL A 62 -9.84 12.58 -3.19
C VAL A 62 -10.89 13.68 -3.33
N PRO A 63 -11.68 13.98 -2.28
CA PRO A 63 -12.65 15.06 -2.32
C PRO A 63 -11.88 16.39 -2.41
N GLY A 64 -11.69 16.88 -3.64
CA GLY A 64 -10.93 18.10 -3.92
C GLY A 64 -10.43 18.26 -5.36
N SER A 65 -10.43 17.22 -6.19
CA SER A 65 -9.88 17.33 -7.56
C SER A 65 -10.86 17.87 -8.62
N LEU A 66 -12.06 18.30 -8.22
CA LEU A 66 -13.11 18.80 -9.13
C LEU A 66 -13.04 20.31 -9.44
N GLU A 67 -12.15 21.09 -8.82
CA GLU A 67 -12.17 22.55 -9.02
C GLU A 67 -11.36 23.07 -10.21
N LYS A 68 -10.59 22.23 -10.92
CA LYS A 68 -9.73 22.71 -12.04
C LYS A 68 -10.34 22.58 -13.44
N GLN A 69 -11.52 21.98 -13.62
CA GLN A 69 -12.14 21.85 -14.96
C GLN A 69 -13.18 22.93 -15.30
N SER A 70 -13.56 23.82 -14.37
CA SER A 70 -14.68 24.76 -14.60
C SER A 70 -14.27 26.21 -14.89
N MET A 71 -12.98 26.57 -14.90
CA MET A 71 -12.55 27.97 -15.08
C MET A 71 -12.07 28.33 -16.50
N GLU A 72 -11.72 27.36 -17.34
CA GLU A 72 -11.24 27.64 -18.72
C GLU A 72 -12.34 27.95 -19.72
N LYS A 73 -13.62 27.73 -19.40
CA LYS A 73 -14.75 28.07 -20.29
C LYS A 73 -15.31 29.49 -20.13
N ALA A 74 -14.80 30.30 -19.20
CA ALA A 74 -15.34 31.63 -18.90
C ALA A 74 -14.53 32.80 -19.47
N LEU A 75 -13.42 32.57 -20.20
CA LEU A 75 -12.56 33.64 -20.70
C LEU A 75 -12.16 33.51 -22.18
N GLY A 76 -13.16 33.45 -23.07
CA GLY A 76 -13.02 33.85 -24.48
C GLY A 76 -14.19 34.78 -24.80
N ARG A 77 -14.19 36.02 -24.32
CA ARG A 77 -13.60 37.21 -24.95
C ARG A 77 -14.22 37.48 -26.32
N ASP A 78 -15.23 38.33 -26.27
CA ASP A 78 -15.72 39.13 -27.40
C ASP A 78 -14.58 39.69 -28.25
N VAL A 79 -14.60 39.37 -29.55
CA VAL A 79 -14.29 40.26 -30.67
C VAL A 79 -14.93 39.72 -31.93
#